data_AF-A0A661J8Z4-F1
#
_entry.id   AF-A0A661J8Z4-F1
#
_cell.length_a   1.000
_cell.length_b   1.000
_cell.length_c   1.000
_cell.angle_alpha   90.00
_cell.angle_beta   90.00
_cell.angle_gamma   90.00
#
_symmetry.space_group_name_H-M   'P 1'
#
loop_
_entity.id
_entity.type
_entity.pdbx_description
1 polymer ?
#
loop_
_entity_poly.entity_id
_entity_poly.type
_entity_poly.pdbx_seq_one_letter_code
_entity_poly.pdbx_strand_id
1 'polypeptide(L)'
;MGKTKYEIITEARNILGLPEKATMQQIINSYRELLKKWHPDKCKEDKDKCKEMSIKVIEAYRIIIDYCSNYEYSFTKEDVARSLSPEDWWYQRFGDDPLWGKGDG
;
A
#
# COMPACT_ATOMS: atom_id res chain seq x y z
N MET A 1 -16.58 -21.61 15.53
CA MET A 1 -15.15 -21.43 15.15
C MET A 1 -14.98 -19.98 14.74
N GLY A 2 -13.96 -19.28 15.26
CA GLY A 2 -13.64 -17.91 14.84
C GLY A 2 -12.99 -17.89 13.45
N LYS A 3 -12.97 -16.72 12.81
CA LYS A 3 -12.29 -16.53 11.52
C LYS A 3 -10.77 -16.74 11.68
N THR A 4 -10.16 -17.37 10.70
CA THR A 4 -8.71 -17.50 10.59
C THR A 4 -8.06 -16.17 10.18
N LYS A 5 -6.75 -16.03 10.43
CA LYS A 5 -5.99 -14.84 9.99
C LYS A 5 -6.07 -14.63 8.48
N TYR A 6 -6.04 -15.71 7.69
CA TYR A 6 -6.16 -15.64 6.24
C TYR A 6 -7.52 -15.09 5.79
N GLU A 7 -8.62 -15.55 6.42
CA GLU A 7 -9.97 -15.05 6.11
C GLU A 7 -10.12 -13.57 6.48
N ILE A 8 -9.62 -13.16 7.64
CA ILE A 8 -9.65 -11.76 8.09
C ILE A 8 -8.91 -10.84 7.10
N ILE A 9 -7.71 -11.23 6.66
CA ILE A 9 -6.93 -10.46 5.68
C ILE A 9 -7.61 -10.47 4.31
N THR A 10 -8.19 -11.60 3.90
CA THR A 10 -8.89 -11.74 2.62
C THR A 10 -10.12 -10.83 2.55
N GLU A 11 -10.90 -10.77 3.62
CA GLU A 11 -12.04 -9.85 3.71
C GLU A 11 -11.59 -8.40 3.69
N ALA A 12 -10.55 -8.05 4.47
CA ALA A 12 -10.03 -6.69 4.51
C ALA A 12 -9.49 -6.23 3.15
N ARG A 13 -8.72 -7.05 2.44
CA ARG A 13 -8.23 -6.70 1.09
C ARG A 13 -9.38 -6.53 0.10
N ASN A 14 -10.43 -7.36 0.20
CA ASN A 14 -11.60 -7.27 -0.67
C ASN A 14 -12.40 -5.98 -0.41
N ILE A 15 -12.56 -5.56 0.86
CA ILE A 15 -13.18 -4.27 1.22
C ILE A 15 -12.39 -3.11 0.62
N LEU A 16 -11.05 -3.19 0.64
CA LEU A 16 -10.17 -2.22 0.03
C LEU A 16 -10.03 -2.38 -1.50
N GLY A 17 -10.72 -3.33 -2.14
CA GLY A 17 -10.58 -3.59 -3.58
C GLY A 17 -9.16 -3.95 -4.02
N LEU A 18 -8.37 -4.56 -3.13
CA LEU A 18 -6.98 -4.93 -3.39
C LEU A 18 -6.86 -6.35 -3.96
N PRO A 19 -5.98 -6.55 -4.95
CA PRO A 19 -5.60 -7.89 -5.40
C PRO A 19 -4.80 -8.65 -4.31
N GLU A 20 -4.50 -9.92 -4.56
CA GLU A 20 -3.69 -10.74 -3.62
C GLU A 20 -2.26 -10.23 -3.43
N LYS A 21 -1.76 -9.41 -4.35
CA LYS A 21 -0.45 -8.75 -4.29
C LYS A 21 -0.61 -7.26 -4.52
N ALA A 22 -0.37 -6.46 -3.48
CA ALA A 22 -0.45 -5.00 -3.54
C ALA A 22 0.76 -4.35 -2.87
N THR A 23 1.23 -3.22 -3.40
CA THR A 23 2.25 -2.38 -2.77
C THR A 23 1.64 -1.50 -1.69
N MET A 24 2.47 -0.99 -0.76
CA MET A 24 2.01 -0.02 0.24
C MET A 24 1.36 1.22 -0.40
N GLN A 25 1.90 1.68 -1.53
CA GLN A 25 1.31 2.79 -2.28
C GLN A 25 -0.10 2.46 -2.80
N GLN A 26 -0.32 1.25 -3.32
CA GLN A 26 -1.64 0.80 -3.78
C GLN A 26 -2.63 0.70 -2.61
N ILE A 27 -2.20 0.19 -1.46
CA ILE A 27 -3.02 0.09 -0.24
C ILE A 27 -3.47 1.50 0.20
N ILE A 28 -2.53 2.45 0.31
CA ILE A 28 -2.81 3.83 0.72
C ILE A 28 -3.73 4.54 -0.29
N ASN A 29 -3.46 4.39 -1.59
CA ASN A 29 -4.27 5.02 -2.63
C ASN A 29 -5.70 4.50 -2.61
N SER A 30 -5.91 3.18 -2.51
CA SER A 30 -7.25 2.61 -2.48
C SER A 30 -8.04 3.07 -1.24
N TYR A 31 -7.39 3.08 -0.07
CA TYR A 31 -8.00 3.60 1.16
C TYR A 31 -8.46 5.06 1.02
N ARG A 32 -7.61 5.93 0.45
CA ARG A 32 -7.94 7.35 0.23
C ARG A 32 -9.12 7.53 -0.72
N GLU A 33 -9.17 6.77 -1.81
CA GLU A 33 -10.27 6.85 -2.77
C GLU A 33 -11.58 6.34 -2.18
N LEU A 34 -11.55 5.23 -1.43
CA LEU A 34 -12.71 4.70 -0.74
C LEU A 34 -13.22 5.65 0.35
N LEU A 35 -12.33 6.28 1.13
CA LEU A 35 -12.75 7.30 2.09
C LEU A 35 -13.36 8.51 1.40
N LYS A 36 -12.79 9.02 0.31
CA LYS A 36 -13.40 10.14 -0.42
C LYS A 36 -14.80 9.79 -0.93
N LYS A 37 -15.00 8.54 -1.37
CA LYS A 37 -16.30 8.03 -1.85
C LYS A 37 -17.34 7.93 -0.74
N TRP A 38 -16.96 7.38 0.42
CA TRP A 38 -17.89 7.08 1.52
C TRP A 38 -17.95 8.17 2.60
N HIS A 39 -17.13 9.22 2.50
CA HIS A 39 -17.09 10.32 3.47
C HIS A 39 -18.50 10.91 3.68
N PRO A 40 -18.97 11.07 4.93
CA PRO A 40 -20.34 11.51 5.21
C PRO A 40 -20.70 12.85 4.54
N ASP A 41 -19.72 13.74 4.36
CA ASP A 41 -19.94 15.05 3.70
C ASP A 41 -20.00 14.99 2.17
N LYS A 42 -19.45 13.94 1.54
CA LYS A 42 -19.33 13.82 0.07
C LYS A 42 -20.19 12.72 -0.53
N CYS A 43 -20.61 11.79 0.30
CA CYS A 43 -21.36 10.62 -0.10
C CYS A 43 -22.78 11.04 -0.50
N LYS A 44 -23.17 10.70 -1.74
CA LYS A 44 -24.50 11.00 -2.30
C LYS A 44 -25.55 9.92 -1.98
N GLU A 45 -25.11 8.86 -1.31
CA GLU A 45 -25.94 7.74 -0.88
C GLU A 45 -26.59 8.04 0.48
N ASP A 46 -27.36 7.08 0.98
CA ASP A 46 -27.91 7.13 2.33
C ASP A 46 -26.82 7.33 3.40
N LYS A 47 -27.06 8.24 4.35
CA LYS A 47 -26.07 8.63 5.37
C LYS A 47 -25.62 7.47 6.24
N ASP A 48 -26.52 6.55 6.58
CA ASP A 48 -26.19 5.39 7.41
C ASP A 48 -25.31 4.41 6.62
N LYS A 49 -25.63 4.20 5.34
CA LYS A 49 -24.80 3.40 4.43
C LYS A 49 -23.39 4.01 4.26
N CYS A 50 -23.29 5.33 4.10
CA CYS A 50 -22.00 6.03 3.99
C CYS A 50 -21.15 5.86 5.27
N LYS A 51 -21.78 5.99 6.43
CA LYS A 51 -21.14 5.79 7.73
C LYS A 51 -20.68 4.35 7.91
N GLU A 52 -21.53 3.37 7.62
CA GLU A 52 -21.20 1.95 7.72
C GLU A 52 -20.01 1.59 6.83
N MET A 53 -20.03 2.02 5.57
CA MET A 53 -18.94 1.75 4.64
C MET A 53 -17.64 2.43 5.05
N SER A 54 -17.69 3.67 5.55
CA SER A 54 -16.50 4.36 6.06
C SER A 54 -15.86 3.60 7.21
N ILE A 55 -16.66 3.08 8.16
CA ILE A 55 -16.17 2.27 9.27
C ILE A 55 -15.50 1.00 8.75
N LYS A 56 -16.14 0.28 7.82
CA LYS A 56 -15.59 -0.93 7.20
C LYS A 56 -14.25 -0.68 6.50
N VAL A 57 -14.15 0.43 5.76
CA VAL A 57 -12.92 0.82 5.05
C VAL A 57 -11.79 1.14 6.03
N ILE A 58 -12.07 1.87 7.11
CA ILE A 58 -11.09 2.20 8.16
C ILE A 58 -10.59 0.94 8.85
N GLU A 59 -11.51 0.04 9.21
CA GLU A 59 -11.16 -1.22 9.87
C GLU A 59 -10.32 -2.13 8.97
N ALA A 60 -10.72 -2.28 7.71
CA ALA A 60 -9.98 -3.06 6.73
C ALA A 60 -8.57 -2.52 6.51
N TYR A 61 -8.40 -1.20 6.39
CA TYR A 61 -7.09 -0.56 6.28
C TYR A 61 -6.21 -0.84 7.51
N ARG A 62 -6.77 -0.72 8.72
CA ARG A 62 -6.05 -1.05 9.96
C ARG A 62 -5.56 -2.50 9.95
N ILE A 63 -6.40 -3.46 9.59
CA ILE A 63 -6.03 -4.89 9.52
C ILE A 63 -4.88 -5.12 8.54
N ILE A 64 -4.95 -4.53 7.34
CA ILE A 64 -3.90 -4.69 6.33
C ILE A 64 -2.59 -4.05 6.76
N ILE A 65 -2.63 -2.84 7.31
CA ILE A 65 -1.42 -2.18 7.83
C ILE A 65 -0.81 -2.97 8.97
N ASP A 66 -1.61 -3.44 9.92
CA ASP A 66 -1.11 -4.24 11.04
C ASP A 66 -0.47 -5.55 10.54
N TYR A 67 -1.08 -6.21 9.56
CA TYR A 67 -0.47 -7.37 8.89
C TYR A 67 0.88 -7.03 8.23
N CYS A 68 0.96 -5.91 7.50
CA CYS A 68 2.17 -5.50 6.79
C CYS A 68 3.29 -4.98 7.73
N SER A 69 2.93 -4.31 8.82
CA SER A 69 3.88 -3.67 9.75
C SER A 69 4.45 -4.62 10.80
N ASN A 70 3.87 -5.81 10.96
CA ASN A 70 4.40 -6.86 11.83
C ASN A 70 5.67 -7.54 11.28
N TYR A 71 6.15 -7.16 10.09
CA TYR A 71 7.42 -7.63 9.53
C TYR A 71 8.53 -6.64 9.84
N GLU A 72 9.63 -7.12 10.41
CA GLU A 72 10.81 -6.29 10.65
C GLU A 72 11.44 -5.84 9.33
N TYR A 73 11.64 -4.53 9.21
CA TYR A 73 12.36 -3.95 8.08
C TYR A 73 13.85 -3.92 8.41
N SER A 74 14.66 -4.44 7.50
CA SER A 74 16.12 -4.32 7.60
C SER A 74 16.62 -3.12 6.80
N PHE A 75 17.42 -2.28 7.45
CA PHE A 75 18.07 -1.11 6.86
C PHE A 75 19.58 -1.32 6.66
N THR A 76 20.02 -2.58 6.60
CA THR A 76 21.41 -2.89 6.21
C THR A 76 21.68 -2.40 4.79
N LYS A 77 22.94 -2.11 4.46
CA LYS A 77 23.30 -1.70 3.10
C LYS A 77 22.88 -2.76 2.08
N GLU A 78 23.01 -4.02 2.45
CA GLU A 78 22.69 -5.18 1.61
C GLU A 78 21.18 -5.33 1.36
N ASP A 79 20.34 -5.08 2.38
CA ASP A 79 18.87 -5.12 2.23
C ASP A 79 18.35 -3.93 1.42
N VAL A 80 18.89 -2.74 1.68
CA VAL A 80 18.54 -1.54 0.91
C VAL A 80 18.94 -1.73 -0.56
N ALA A 81 20.15 -2.23 -0.84
CA ALA A 81 20.61 -2.50 -2.21
C ALA A 81 19.71 -3.50 -2.97
N ARG A 82 19.10 -4.46 -2.27
CA ARG A 82 18.14 -5.42 -2.86
C ARG A 82 16.76 -4.83 -3.13
N SER A 83 16.41 -3.75 -2.44
CA SER A 83 15.13 -3.05 -2.59
C SER A 83 15.12 -1.97 -3.67
N LEU A 84 16.30 -1.62 -4.21
CA LEU A 84 16.45 -0.63 -5.26
C LEU A 84 15.69 -1.06 -6.52
N SER A 85 15.09 -0.09 -7.20
CA SER A 85 14.61 -0.32 -8.55
C SER A 85 15.79 -0.66 -9.48
N PRO A 86 15.55 -1.35 -10.62
CA PRO A 86 16.60 -1.58 -11.60
C PRO A 86 17.32 -0.29 -12.03
N GLU A 87 16.61 0.85 -12.10
CA GLU A 87 17.17 2.17 -12.40
C GLU A 87 18.03 2.72 -11.26
N ASP A 88 17.57 2.65 -10.00
CA ASP A 88 18.34 3.13 -8.85
C ASP A 88 19.61 2.29 -8.63
N TRP A 89 19.51 0.97 -8.81
CA TRP A 89 20.66 0.07 -8.74
C TRP A 89 21.67 0.38 -9.85
N TRP A 90 21.18 0.58 -11.07
CA TRP A 90 22.03 0.90 -12.21
C TRP A 90 22.72 2.26 -12.04
N TYR A 91 22.00 3.27 -11.54
CA TYR A 91 22.57 4.59 -11.24
C TYR A 91 23.58 4.55 -10.10
N GLN A 92 23.34 3.79 -9.02
CA GLN A 92 24.34 3.60 -7.97
C GLN A 92 25.59 2.87 -8.46
N ARG A 93 25.44 1.95 -9.42
CA ARG A 93 26.51 1.09 -9.91
C ARG A 93 27.34 1.73 -11.03
N PHE A 94 26.71 2.58 -11.85
CA PHE A 94 27.26 3.13 -13.10
C PHE A 94 27.00 4.64 -13.32
N GLY A 95 26.38 5.35 -12.37
CA GLY A 95 25.99 6.75 -12.53
C GLY A 95 27.16 7.74 -12.62
N ASP A 96 28.35 7.35 -12.17
CA ASP A 96 29.60 8.11 -12.34
C ASP A 96 30.42 7.65 -13.58
N ASP A 97 29.92 6.68 -14.35
CA ASP A 97 30.60 6.20 -15.56
C ASP A 97 30.38 7.18 -16.72
N PRO A 98 31.43 7.72 -17.38
CA PRO A 98 31.28 8.69 -18.46
C PRO A 98 30.44 8.22 -19.66
N LEU A 99 30.23 6.91 -19.83
CA LEU A 99 29.41 6.35 -20.90
C LEU A 99 27.90 6.44 -20.61
N TRP A 100 27.51 6.64 -19.36
CA TRP A 100 26.14 6.38 -18.87
C TRP A 100 25.66 7.38 -17.79
N GLY A 101 26.58 8.08 -17.14
CA GLY A 101 26.35 9.16 -16.20
C GLY A 101 26.14 10.48 -16.92
N LYS A 102 24.94 11.04 -16.78
CA LYS A 102 24.55 12.43 -17.07
C LYS A 102 25.41 13.10 -18.15
N GLY A 103 25.08 12.86 -19.41
CA GLY A 103 25.51 13.73 -20.49
C GLY A 103 24.88 15.10 -20.29
N ASP A 104 25.67 16.05 -19.77
CA ASP A 104 25.34 17.46 -19.86
C ASP A 104 25.38 17.85 -21.35
N GLY A 105 24.22 18.23 -21.89
CA GLY A 105 24.03 18.75 -23.24
C GLY A 105 22.75 19.57 -23.31
#